data_AF-A0A5K1F4I1-F1
#
_entry.id   AF-A0A5K1F4I1-F1
#
_cell.length_a   1.000
_cell.length_b   1.000
_cell.length_c   1.000
_cell.angle_alpha   90.00
_cell.angle_beta   90.00
_cell.angle_gamma   90.00
#
_symmetry.space_group_name_H-M   'P 1'
#
loop_
_entity.id
_entity.type
_entity.pdbx_description
1 polymer ?
#
loop_
_entity_poly.entity_id
_entity_poly.type
_entity_poly.pdbx_seq_one_letter_code
_entity_poly.pdbx_strand_id
1 'polypeptide(L)' 'MARSELVASLLLPSFCCCFFLLFASLVAASESDAPFLIVHKKVDLSRLKSGAERLSVSIDVYNEGTA' A
#
# COMPACT_ATOMS: atom_id res chain seq x y z
N MET A 1 -26.11 36.01 26.00
CA MET A 1 -24.87 35.22 25.75
C MET A 1 -23.84 36.17 25.15
N ALA A 2 -22.63 36.25 25.71
CA ALA A 2 -21.62 37.20 25.25
C ALA A 2 -21.09 36.83 23.85
N ARG A 3 -20.71 37.82 23.05
CA ARG A 3 -20.16 37.60 21.70
C ARG A 3 -18.96 36.64 21.69
N SER A 4 -18.17 36.63 22.76
CA SER A 4 -17.05 35.71 22.99
C SER A 4 -17.49 34.25 23.15
N GLU A 5 -18.61 34.00 23.83
CA GLU A 5 -19.18 32.67 24.06
C GLU A 5 -19.73 32.07 22.77
N LEU A 6 -20.37 32.91 21.94
CA LEU A 6 -20.92 32.51 20.65
C LEU A 6 -19.79 32.16 19.66
N VAL A 7 -18.72 32.96 19.65
CA VAL A 7 -17.50 32.68 18.88
C VAL A 7 -16.83 31.37 19.36
N ALA A 8 -16.67 31.17 20.67
CA ALA A 8 -16.10 29.94 21.21
C ALA A 8 -16.94 28.70 20.85
N SER A 9 -18.28 28.81 20.90
CA SER A 9 -19.20 27.73 20.55
C SER A 9 -19.15 27.31 19.07
N LEU A 10 -18.64 28.17 18.19
CA LEU A 10 -18.48 27.90 16.75
C LEU A 10 -17.05 27.49 16.39
N LEU A 11 -16.05 28.08 17.04
CA LEU A 11 -14.64 27.81 16.75
C LEU A 11 -14.19 26.44 17.26
N LEU A 12 -14.67 26.00 18.42
CA LEU A 12 -14.31 24.70 18.98
C LEU A 12 -14.75 23.51 18.09
N PRO A 13 -16.02 23.39 17.66
CA PRO A 13 -16.42 22.30 16.77
C PRO A 13 -15.75 22.40 15.40
N SER A 14 -15.55 23.62 14.87
CA SER A 14 -14.83 23.82 13.60
C SER A 14 -13.40 23.30 13.67
N PHE A 15 -12.68 23.62 14.76
CA PHE A 15 -11.33 23.13 14.99
C PHE A 15 -11.28 21.60 15.14
N CYS A 16 -12.21 21.02 15.91
CA CYS A 16 -12.31 19.56 16.04
C CYS A 16 -12.61 18.88 14.70
N CYS A 17 -13.50 19.45 13.87
CA CYS A 17 -13.78 18.95 12.52
C CYS A 17 -12.54 19.00 11.63
N CYS A 18 -11.81 20.12 11.60
CA CYS A 18 -10.58 20.23 10.84
C CYS A 18 -9.52 19.21 11.30
N PHE A 19 -9.36 19.05 12.61
CA PHE A 19 -8.43 18.06 13.16
C PHE A 19 -8.82 16.63 12.79
N PHE A 20 -10.11 16.29 12.87
CA PHE A 20 -10.61 14.98 12.49
C PHE A 20 -10.42 14.70 10.99
N LEU A 21 -10.68 15.68 10.12
CA LEU A 21 -10.46 15.56 8.69
C LEU A 21 -8.99 15.35 8.33
N LEU A 22 -8.09 16.10 8.97
CA LEU A 22 -6.64 15.92 8.78
C LEU A 22 -6.19 14.54 9.25
N PHE A 23 -6.65 14.09 10.41
CA PHE A 23 -6.32 12.76 10.93
C PHE A 23 -6.86 11.64 10.03
N ALA A 24 -8.11 11.74 9.56
CA ALA A 24 -8.70 10.78 8.65
C ALA A 24 -7.95 10.70 7.31
N SER A 25 -7.47 11.83 6.77
CA SER A 25 -6.66 11.85 5.55
C SER A 25 -5.32 11.13 5.71
N LEU A 26 -4.70 11.26 6.89
CA LEU A 26 -3.42 10.61 7.17
C LEU A 26 -3.57 9.09 7.31
N VAL A 27 -4.68 8.63 7.92
CA VAL A 27 -5.02 7.20 7.99
C VAL A 27 -5.32 6.62 6.60
N ALA A 28 -6.09 7.35 5.78
CA ALA A 28 -6.39 6.91 4.41
C ALA A 28 -5.13 6.82 3.52
N ALA A 29 -4.14 7.70 3.73
CA ALA A 29 -2.86 7.65 3.02
C ALA A 29 -1.94 6.49 3.47
N SER A 30 -2.27 5.81 4.57
CA SER A 30 -1.48 4.68 5.10
C SER A 30 -1.91 3.31 4.57
N GLU A 31 -3.00 3.23 3.81
CA GLU A 31 -3.31 2.07 2.97
C GLU A 31 -2.46 2.12 1.70
N SER A 32 -1.14 2.01 1.84
CA SER A 32 -0.36 1.51 0.72
C SER A 32 -0.62 0.01 0.62
N ASP A 33 -0.98 -0.46 -0.57
CA ASP A 33 -0.99 -1.90 -0.86
C ASP A 33 0.39 -2.42 -0.43
N ALA A 34 0.40 -3.29 0.59
CA ALA A 34 1.62 -3.93 1.06
C ALA A 34 2.35 -4.53 -0.15
N PRO A 35 3.69 -4.57 -0.17
CA PRO A 35 4.43 -5.09 -1.32
C PRO A 35 4.04 -6.57 -1.50
N PHE A 36 3.08 -6.83 -2.37
CA PHE A 36 2.62 -8.18 -2.61
C PHE A 36 3.52 -8.80 -3.67
N LEU A 37 4.07 -9.96 -3.32
CA LEU A 37 4.98 -10.70 -4.17
C LEU A 37 4.16 -11.73 -4.94
N ILE A 38 3.84 -11.45 -6.20
CA ILE A 38 3.38 -12.50 -7.12
C ILE A 38 4.62 -13.24 -7.61
N VAL A 39 4.65 -14.56 -7.42
CA VAL A 39 5.72 -15.41 -7.95
C VAL A 39 5.15 -16.38 -8.96
N HIS A 40 5.54 -16.24 -10.22
CA HIS A 40 5.28 -17.30 -11.20
C HIS A 40 6.47 -18.22 -11.26
N LYS A 41 6.24 -19.50 -11.00
CA LYS A 41 7.25 -20.55 -11.13
C LYS A 41 6.93 -21.39 -12.34
N LYS A 42 7.84 -21.39 -13.31
CA LYS A 42 7.85 -22.35 -14.41
C LYS A 42 9.07 -23.24 -14.32
N VAL A 43 8.88 -24.52 -14.57
CA VAL A 43 9.96 -25.50 -14.65
C VAL A 43 9.85 -26.20 -16.00
N ASP A 44 10.95 -26.18 -16.75
CA ASP A 44 11.06 -26.90 -18.02
C ASP A 44 12.21 -27.89 -17.92
N LEU A 45 11.90 -29.19 -18.13
CA LEU A 45 12.89 -30.24 -18.23
C LEU A 45 13.12 -30.56 -19.70
N SER A 46 14.39 -30.58 -20.12
CA SER A 46 14.78 -30.87 -21.50
C SER A 46 16.05 -31.71 -21.52
N ARG A 47 16.35 -32.33 -22.66
CA ARG A 47 17.57 -33.11 -22.86
C ARG A 47 18.40 -32.50 -23.98
N LEU A 48 19.69 -32.28 -23.73
CA LEU A 48 20.63 -31.73 -24.69
C LEU A 48 21.07 -32.81 -25.69
N LYS A 49 21.54 -32.40 -26.87
CA LYS A 49 22.09 -33.30 -27.90
C LYS A 49 23.29 -34.12 -27.39
N SER A 50 24.01 -33.63 -26.38
CA SER A 50 25.09 -34.35 -25.70
C SER A 50 24.60 -35.47 -24.76
N GLY A 51 23.28 -35.64 -24.61
CA GLY A 51 22.67 -36.62 -23.73
C GLY A 51 22.44 -36.13 -22.29
N ALA A 52 23.04 -34.99 -21.91
CA ALA A 52 22.86 -34.36 -20.61
C ALA A 52 21.43 -33.82 -20.43
N GLU A 53 20.91 -33.93 -19.21
CA GLU A 53 19.63 -33.33 -18.83
C GLU A 53 19.81 -31.85 -18.47
N ARG A 54 18.83 -31.03 -18.84
CA ARG A 54 18.77 -29.61 -18.53
C ARG A 54 17.44 -29.30 -17.87
N LEU A 55 17.54 -28.85 -16.62
CA LEU A 55 16.44 -28.27 -15.87
C LEU A 55 16.52 -26.75 -15.95
N SER A 56 15.52 -26.10 -16.53
CA SER A 56 15.39 -24.65 -16.53
C SER A 56 14.30 -24.25 -15.54
N VAL A 57 14.63 -23.30 -14.66
CA VAL A 57 13.70 -22.75 -13.67
C VAL A 57 13.56 -21.26 -13.94
N SER A 58 12.33 -20.81 -14.18
CA SER A 58 11.98 -19.39 -14.31
C SER A 58 11.15 -18.98 -13.11
N ILE A 59 11.52 -17.85 -12.51
CA ILE A 59 10.87 -17.24 -11.36
C ILE A 59 10.60 -15.79 -11.74
N ASP A 60 9.35 -15.45 -12.02
CA ASP A 60 8.94 -14.05 -12.21
C ASP A 60 8.59 -13.48 -10.83
N VAL A 61 9.19 -12.35 -10.47
CA VAL A 61 9.06 -11.71 -9.15
C VAL A 61 8.44 -10.33 -9.39
N TYR A 62 7.18 -10.15 -8.99
CA TYR A 62 6.49 -8.86 -9.07
C TYR A 62 6.57 -8.15 -7.72
N ASN A 63 7.05 -6.91 -7.72
CA ASN A 63 7.05 -6.04 -6.55
C ASN A 63 6.50 -4.68 -6.99
N GLU A 64 5.39 -4.25 -6.40
CA GLU A 64 4.78 -2.93 -6.61
C GLU A 64 5.64 -1.78 -6.06
N GLY A 65 6.73 -2.10 -5.34
CA GLY A 65 7.55 -1.12 -4.63
C GLY A 65 6.90 -0.69 -3.31
N THR A 66 7.61 0.13 -2.54
CA THR A 66 7.03 0.87 -1.41
C THR A 66 6.41 2.16 -1.92
N ALA A 67 5.18 2.47 -1.47
CA ALA A 67 4.58 3.80 -1.59
C ALA A 67 5.39 4.87 -0.84
#